data_AF-A0A519K846-F1
#
_entry.id   AF-A0A519K846-F1
#
_cell.length_a   1.000
_cell.length_b   1.000
_cell.length_c   1.000
_cell.angle_alpha   90.00
_cell.angle_beta   90.00
_cell.angle_gamma   90.00
#
_symmetry.space_group_name_H-M   'P 1'
#
loop_
_entity.id
_entity.type
_entity.pdbx_description
1 polymer ?
#
loop_
_entity_poly.entity_id
_entity_poly.type
_entity_poly.pdbx_seq_one_letter_code
_entity_poly.pdbx_strand_id
1 'polypeptide(L)'
;CFDDLESKNFTSIVTSPHVKGKASIFLDEGDYTTQTKLAVWFGSEAVGISDRAVERAELCVSIPMFGMIESLNLGASSGIVLYEVTKQRRAYQSRYRMRNKRGERAEPLPTVMTPEAAE
;
A
#
# COMPACT_ATOMS: atom_id res chain seq x y z
N CYS A 1 14.17 -0.27 13.92
CA CYS A 1 13.34 -0.69 12.77
C CYS A 1 13.18 0.47 11.78
N PHE A 2 12.51 1.58 12.14
CA PHE A 2 12.40 2.77 11.28
C PHE A 2 13.76 3.20 10.70
N ASP A 3 14.74 3.45 11.56
CA ASP A 3 16.06 3.94 11.11
C ASP A 3 16.77 2.95 10.16
N ASP A 4 16.56 1.64 10.34
CA ASP A 4 17.11 0.61 9.44
C ASP A 4 16.43 0.64 8.06
N LEU A 5 15.10 0.74 8.02
CA LEU A 5 14.34 0.84 6.77
C LEU A 5 14.62 2.15 6.03
N GLU A 6 14.71 3.26 6.75
CA GLU A 6 15.09 4.57 6.22
C GLU A 6 16.51 4.53 5.62
N SER A 7 17.48 3.92 6.32
CA SER A 7 18.85 3.74 5.79
C SER A 7 18.89 2.93 4.48
N LYS A 8 17.88 2.08 4.26
CA LYS A 8 17.72 1.26 3.05
C LYS A 8 16.85 1.94 1.97
N ASN A 9 16.46 3.20 2.18
CA ASN A 9 15.60 4.01 1.32
C ASN A 9 14.18 3.43 1.16
N PHE A 10 13.59 2.90 2.23
CA PHE A 10 12.17 2.59 2.25
C PHE A 10 11.35 3.84 2.56
N THR A 11 10.32 4.08 1.75
CA THR A 11 9.25 5.02 2.09
C THR A 11 8.27 4.31 3.03
N SER A 12 7.91 4.96 4.13
CA SER A 12 6.96 4.44 5.11
C SER A 12 5.56 5.02 4.89
N ILE A 13 4.53 4.18 4.92
CA ILE A 13 3.12 4.61 5.01
C ILE A 13 2.48 3.95 6.22
N VAL A 14 1.52 4.62 6.85
CA VAL A 14 0.76 4.06 7.97
C VAL A 14 -0.68 3.84 7.59
N THR A 15 -1.32 2.83 8.19
CA THR A 15 -2.75 2.60 8.05
C THR A 15 -3.50 3.06 9.28
N SER A 16 -4.55 3.86 9.11
CA SER A 16 -5.47 4.21 10.19
C SER A 16 -6.86 4.50 9.63
N PRO A 17 -7.94 4.08 10.30
CA PRO A 17 -9.30 4.50 9.94
C PRO A 17 -9.57 5.96 10.34
N HIS A 18 -8.70 6.58 11.13
CA HIS A 18 -8.83 7.95 11.60
C HIS A 18 -7.74 8.84 11.00
N VAL A 19 -8.08 10.09 10.72
CA VAL A 19 -7.11 11.09 10.27
C VAL A 19 -6.13 11.38 11.41
N LYS A 20 -4.86 11.01 11.22
CA LYS A 20 -3.79 11.26 12.20
C LYS A 20 -2.73 12.20 11.62
N GLY A 21 -2.92 13.51 11.81
CA GLY A 21 -1.91 14.58 11.71
C GLY A 21 -1.17 14.80 10.36
N LYS A 22 -1.18 13.82 9.45
CA LYS A 22 -0.55 13.85 8.13
C LYS A 22 -1.60 13.83 7.03
N ALA A 23 -1.15 14.05 5.79
CA ALA A 23 -1.96 13.83 4.60
C ALA A 23 -2.57 12.42 4.67
N SER A 24 -3.89 12.38 4.81
CA SER A 24 -4.68 11.16 4.90
C SER A 24 -5.41 10.98 3.59
N ILE A 25 -5.23 9.84 2.94
CA ILE A 25 -5.87 9.51 1.66
C ILE A 25 -6.63 8.19 1.78
N PHE A 26 -7.59 7.98 0.89
CA PHE A 26 -8.18 6.66 0.74
C PHE A 26 -7.21 5.71 0.04
N LEU A 27 -7.28 4.44 0.39
CA LEU A 27 -6.37 3.40 -0.10
C LEU A 27 -6.29 3.37 -1.63
N ASP A 28 -7.42 3.48 -2.32
CA ASP A 28 -7.55 3.44 -3.77
C ASP A 28 -7.11 4.72 -4.49
N GLU A 29 -6.98 5.84 -3.78
CA GLU A 29 -6.49 7.12 -4.32
C GLU A 29 -4.95 7.20 -4.33
N GLY A 30 -4.27 6.35 -3.57
CA GLY A 30 -2.81 6.34 -3.49
C GLY A 30 -2.14 5.75 -4.73
N ASP A 31 -0.97 6.29 -5.09
CA ASP A 31 -0.09 5.74 -6.13
C ASP A 31 1.10 4.98 -5.48
N TYR A 32 0.94 3.67 -5.35
CA TYR A 32 1.96 2.77 -4.77
C TYR A 32 2.97 2.24 -5.79
N THR A 33 3.01 2.83 -6.99
CA THR A 33 3.92 2.46 -8.09
C THR A 33 5.16 3.34 -8.14
N THR A 34 5.11 4.53 -7.52
CA THR A 34 6.21 5.50 -7.53
C THR A 34 7.38 5.07 -6.63
N GLN A 35 7.10 4.57 -5.43
CA GLN A 35 8.12 4.06 -4.51
C GLN A 35 8.34 2.56 -4.71
N THR A 36 9.57 2.19 -5.07
CA THR A 36 9.95 0.78 -5.23
C THR A 36 10.03 0.05 -3.89
N LYS A 37 10.57 0.73 -2.86
CA LYS A 37 10.70 0.20 -1.50
C LYS A 37 9.66 0.87 -0.60
N LEU A 38 8.59 0.14 -0.30
CA LEU A 38 7.48 0.62 0.51
C LEU A 38 7.39 -0.23 1.78
N ALA A 39 7.38 0.42 2.94
CA ALA A 39 7.09 -0.20 4.23
C ALA A 39 5.69 0.25 4.66
N VAL A 40 4.81 -0.72 4.92
CA VAL A 40 3.43 -0.47 5.36
C VAL A 40 3.34 -0.80 6.85
N TRP A 41 2.93 0.18 7.64
CA TRP A 41 2.86 0.06 9.10
C TRP A 41 1.41 -0.02 9.55
N PHE A 42 1.10 -1.08 10.28
CA PHE A 42 -0.22 -1.32 10.85
C PHE A 42 -0.21 -1.10 12.36
N GLY A 43 -1.35 -0.68 12.89
CA GLY A 43 -1.56 -0.55 14.32
C GLY A 43 -1.76 -1.89 15.02
N SER A 44 -1.55 -1.92 16.33
CA SER A 44 -2.01 -3.04 17.17
C SER A 44 -3.52 -3.00 17.35
N GLU A 45 -4.16 -4.13 17.64
CA GLU A 45 -5.62 -4.17 17.85
C GLU A 45 -6.08 -3.33 19.05
N ALA A 46 -5.25 -3.24 20.10
CA ALA A 46 -5.63 -2.54 21.33
C ALA A 46 -5.42 -1.01 21.27
N VAL A 47 -4.35 -0.56 20.62
CA VAL A 47 -3.90 0.86 20.70
C VAL A 47 -3.90 1.54 19.32
N GLY A 48 -4.04 0.76 18.25
CA GLY A 48 -3.88 1.26 16.89
C GLY A 48 -2.43 1.61 16.57
N ILE A 49 -2.25 2.52 15.62
CA ILE A 49 -0.92 2.94 15.13
C ILE A 49 -0.31 4.00 16.06
N SER A 50 0.97 3.80 16.43
CA SER A 50 1.71 4.71 17.31
C SER A 50 1.99 6.07 16.67
N ASP A 51 2.04 7.12 17.47
CA ASP A 51 2.33 8.48 16.99
C ASP A 51 3.71 8.58 16.33
N ARG A 52 4.71 7.87 16.87
CA ARG A 52 6.04 7.74 16.24
C ARG A 52 5.96 7.21 14.81
N ALA A 53 5.09 6.23 14.55
CA ALA A 53 4.93 5.68 13.20
C ALA A 53 4.26 6.70 12.27
N VAL A 54 3.25 7.42 12.76
CA VAL A 54 2.58 8.49 12.02
C VAL A 54 3.57 9.60 11.66
N GLU A 55 4.38 10.06 12.62
CA GLU A 55 5.41 11.09 12.42
C GLU A 55 6.48 10.69 11.40
N ARG A 56 6.82 9.40 11.32
CA ARG A 56 7.85 8.87 10.40
C ARG A 56 7.31 8.49 9.01
N ALA A 57 6.00 8.37 8.83
CA ALA A 57 5.39 7.96 7.56
C ALA A 57 5.16 9.13 6.60
N GLU A 58 5.27 8.94 5.29
CA GLU A 58 4.94 9.98 4.31
C GLU A 58 3.43 10.25 4.23
N LEU A 59 2.63 9.19 4.38
CA LEU A 59 1.17 9.22 4.19
C LEU A 59 0.47 8.37 5.24
N CYS A 60 -0.73 8.83 5.63
CA CYS A 60 -1.71 8.01 6.34
C CYS A 60 -2.74 7.50 5.33
N VAL A 61 -3.01 6.21 5.36
CA VAL A 61 -3.91 5.55 4.41
C VAL A 61 -5.09 4.93 5.16
N SER A 62 -6.30 5.19 4.69
CA SER A 62 -7.52 4.61 5.23
C SER A 62 -8.22 3.74 4.20
N ILE A 63 -8.69 2.56 4.61
CA ILE A 63 -9.62 1.79 3.80
C ILE A 63 -10.97 2.49 3.88
N PRO A 64 -11.63 2.84 2.75
CA PRO A 64 -12.97 3.40 2.77
C PRO A 64 -13.92 2.44 3.48
N MET A 65 -14.56 2.90 4.55
CA MET A 65 -15.55 2.13 5.30
C MET A 65 -16.81 2.96 5.47
N PHE A 66 -17.95 2.28 5.51
CA PHE A 66 -19.23 2.88 5.81
C PHE A 66 -19.96 2.00 6.84
N GLY A 67 -20.55 2.63 7.86
CA GLY A 67 -21.32 1.95 8.89
C GLY A 67 -20.86 2.28 10.31
N MET A 68 -21.31 1.48 11.28
CA MET A 68 -21.07 1.70 12.71
C MET A 68 -19.72 1.15 13.20
N ILE A 69 -18.99 0.41 12.36
CA ILE A 69 -17.73 -0.21 12.74
C ILE A 69 -16.59 0.77 12.49
N GLU A 70 -15.78 1.01 13.51
CA GLU A 70 -14.68 1.98 13.46
C GLU A 70 -13.43 1.43 12.75
N SER A 71 -13.26 0.11 12.67
CA SER A 71 -12.09 -0.52 12.05
C SER A 71 -12.34 -1.96 11.59
N LEU A 72 -11.57 -2.41 10.60
CA LEU A 72 -11.50 -3.82 10.23
C LEU A 72 -10.49 -4.54 11.13
N ASN A 73 -10.65 -5.86 11.22
CA ASN A 73 -9.63 -6.74 11.80
C ASN A 73 -8.23 -6.48 11.16
N LEU A 74 -7.18 -6.60 11.97
CA LEU A 74 -5.80 -6.34 11.54
C LEU A 74 -5.38 -7.21 10.34
N GLY A 75 -5.75 -8.49 10.33
CA GLY A 75 -5.45 -9.39 9.20
C GLY A 75 -6.22 -9.01 7.93
N ALA A 76 -7.52 -8.69 8.07
CA ALA A 76 -8.34 -8.26 6.93
C ALA A 76 -7.84 -6.95 6.31
N SER A 77 -7.57 -5.95 7.15
CA SER A 77 -7.01 -4.66 6.69
C SER A 77 -5.64 -4.83 6.04
N SER A 78 -4.76 -5.67 6.62
CA SER A 78 -3.46 -6.00 6.02
C SER A 78 -3.60 -6.62 4.64
N GLY A 79 -4.50 -7.59 4.50
CA GLY A 79 -4.79 -8.25 3.22
C GLY A 79 -5.28 -7.27 2.16
N ILE A 80 -6.25 -6.41 2.50
CA ILE A 80 -6.82 -5.41 1.58
C ILE A 80 -5.74 -4.42 1.11
N VAL A 81 -4.96 -3.86 2.04
CA VAL A 81 -3.93 -2.87 1.72
C VAL A 81 -2.84 -3.48 0.85
N LEU A 82 -2.31 -4.64 1.23
CA LEU A 82 -1.26 -5.31 0.45
C LEU A 82 -1.76 -5.77 -0.92
N TYR A 83 -3.02 -6.18 -1.03
CA TYR A 83 -3.62 -6.55 -2.30
C TYR A 83 -3.73 -5.35 -3.25
N GLU A 84 -4.20 -4.20 -2.78
CA GLU A 84 -4.31 -2.99 -3.62
C GLU A 84 -2.93 -2.50 -4.07
N VAL A 85 -1.96 -2.43 -3.15
CA VAL A 85 -0.55 -2.12 -3.48
C VAL A 85 -0.01 -3.06 -4.56
N THR A 86 -0.24 -4.36 -4.40
CA THR A 86 0.24 -5.37 -5.36
C THR A 86 -0.50 -5.29 -6.70
N LYS A 87 -1.80 -5.01 -6.68
CA LYS A 87 -2.62 -4.81 -7.88
C LYS A 87 -2.12 -3.64 -8.71
N GLN A 88 -1.85 -2.49 -8.10
CA GLN A 88 -1.27 -1.33 -8.79
C GLN A 88 0.13 -1.64 -9.34
N ARG A 89 1.00 -2.28 -8.55
CA ARG A 89 2.35 -2.66 -8.99
C ARG A 89 2.34 -3.68 -10.12
N ARG A 90 1.41 -4.63 -10.11
CA ARG A 90 1.21 -5.60 -11.20
C ARG A 90 0.74 -4.91 -12.47
N ALA A 91 -0.21 -3.97 -12.38
CA ALA A 91 -0.63 -3.15 -13.51
C ALA A 91 0.52 -2.29 -14.07
N TYR A 92 1.35 -1.72 -13.19
CA TYR A 92 2.55 -0.99 -13.60
C TYR A 92 3.54 -1.89 -14.35
N GLN A 93 3.87 -3.07 -13.81
CA GLN A 93 4.83 -4.01 -14.41
C GLN A 93 4.32 -4.62 -15.72
N SER A 94 3.00 -4.72 -15.86
CA SER A 94 2.34 -5.09 -17.11
C SER A 94 2.64 -4.08 -18.22
N ARG A 95 2.78 -2.79 -17.90
CA ARG A 95 3.07 -1.74 -18.90
C ARG A 95 4.54 -1.40 -19.03
N TYR A 96 5.28 -1.34 -17.92
CA TYR A 96 6.65 -0.81 -17.86
C TYR A 96 7.63 -1.84 -17.29
N ARG A 97 8.82 -1.92 -17.89
CA ARG A 97 9.90 -2.81 -17.46
C ARG A 97 10.75 -2.24 -16.33
N MET A 98 10.81 -0.91 -16.21
CA MET A 98 11.68 -0.21 -15.28
C MET A 98 10.90 0.83 -14.48
N ARG A 99 11.50 1.34 -13.41
CA ARG A 99 10.99 2.50 -12.65
C ARG A 99 10.82 3.74 -13.53
N ASN A 100 10.03 4.72 -13.06
CA ASN A 100 9.80 6.01 -13.72
C ASN A 100 9.20 5.88 -15.13
N LYS A 101 8.29 4.92 -15.32
CA LYS A 101 7.57 4.64 -16.58
C LYS A 101 8.51 4.38 -17.77
N ARG A 102 9.70 3.84 -17.52
CA ARG A 102 10.69 3.53 -18.55
C ARG A 102 10.53 2.11 -19.09
N GLY A 103 10.85 1.94 -20.37
CA GLY A 103 10.78 0.66 -21.06
C GLY A 103 9.33 0.17 -21.15
N GLU A 104 8.46 0.98 -21.74
CA GLU A 104 7.10 0.59 -22.07
C GLU A 104 7.13 -0.67 -22.96
N ARG A 105 6.27 -1.63 -22.64
CA ARG A 105 6.18 -2.89 -23.36
C ARG A 105 5.30 -2.70 -24.58
N ALA A 106 5.71 -3.28 -25.71
CA ALA A 106 4.86 -3.35 -26.90
C ALA A 106 3.58 -4.16 -26.62
N GLU A 107 3.71 -5.24 -25.85
CA GLU A 107 2.60 -6.08 -25.39
C GLU A 107 2.55 -6.10 -23.85
N PRO A 108 1.42 -5.72 -23.22
CA PRO A 108 1.29 -5.76 -21.78
C PRO A 108 1.30 -7.18 -21.21
N LEU A 109 1.87 -7.37 -20.01
CA LEU A 109 1.80 -8.68 -19.34
C LEU A 109 0.38 -8.93 -18.79
N PRO A 110 -0.08 -10.20 -18.74
CA PRO A 110 -1.32 -10.54 -18.05
C PRO A 110 -1.23 -10.16 -16.57
N THR A 111 -2.31 -9.56 -16.05
CA THR A 111 -2.40 -9.14 -14.64
C THR A 111 -3.32 -10.04 -13.81
N VAL A 112 -3.94 -11.03 -14.45
CA VAL A 112 -4.74 -12.07 -13.80
C VAL A 112 -4.42 -13.37 -14.50
N MET A 113 -4.53 -14.49 -13.77
CA MET A 113 -4.53 -15.80 -14.39
C MET A 113 -5.86 -15.97 -15.13
N THR A 114 -5.82 -16.27 -16.41
CA THR A 114 -7.01 -16.69 -17.14
C THR A 114 -7.28 -18.17 -16.83
N PRO A 115 -8.55 -18.60 -16.76
CA PRO A 115 -8.89 -20.00 -16.46
C PRO A 115 -8.21 -21.02 -17.40
N GLU A 116 -7.95 -20.63 -18.65
CA GLU A 116 -7.30 -21.45 -19.67
C GLU A 116 -5.82 -21.76 -19.39
N ALA A 117 -5.18 -21.04 -18.45
CA ALA A 117 -3.78 -21.23 -18.09
C ALA A 117 -3.57 -22.19 -16.89
N ALA A 118 -4.65 -22.82 -16.40
CA ALA A 118 -4.64 -23.65 -15.19
C ALA A 118 -4.86 -25.16 -15.47
N GLU A 119 -4.87 -25.59 -16.73
CA GLU A 119 -4.84 -27.02 -17.13
C GLU A 119 -3.41 -27.58 -17.20
#